data_AF-A0A705VW06-F1
#
_entry.id   AF-A0A705VW06-F1
#
_cell.length_a   1.000
_cell.length_b   1.000
_cell.length_c   1.000
_cell.angle_alpha   90.00
_cell.angle_beta   90.00
_cell.angle_gamma   90.00
#
_symmetry.space_group_name_H-M   'P 1'
#
loop_
_entity.id
_entity.type
_entity.pdbx_description
1 polymer ?
#
loop_
_entity_poly.entity_id
_entity_poly.type
_entity_poly.pdbx_seq_one_letter_code
_entity_poly.pdbx_strand_id
1 'polypeptide(L)'
;LAPEVLYRYLSELAGELSTYVRPQTRRPAEYKEYKHLTPYAGLKSLVDEVQFLLNAVLIRGAQRIELKEGTYGILNAVVAPSDLADFSTLVLAIKASMPTDVLLQHFAAQTKIGPSDRLPELIRSHLPGLALQVLPVPPRQIPFQAGYIYYDIRREGALWEHIARYGGMAMHTAGEFPGLETELWGVRDK
;
A
#
# COMPACT_ATOMS: atom_id res chain seq x y z
N LEU A 1 -41.42 7.20 9.24
CA LEU A 1 -40.78 5.88 9.38
C LEU A 1 -40.95 5.43 10.83
N ALA A 2 -41.33 4.19 11.12
CA ALA A 2 -41.40 3.71 12.50
C ALA A 2 -39.96 3.50 13.06
N PRO A 3 -39.71 3.68 14.38
CA PRO A 3 -38.36 3.57 14.93
C PRO A 3 -37.74 2.17 14.77
N GLU A 4 -38.58 1.13 14.76
CA GLU A 4 -38.19 -0.25 14.47
C GLU A 4 -37.63 -0.39 13.04
N VAL A 5 -38.26 0.26 12.06
CA VAL A 5 -37.81 0.23 10.66
C VAL A 5 -36.45 0.89 10.51
N LEU A 6 -36.22 2.02 11.20
CA LEU A 6 -34.91 2.67 11.22
C LEU A 6 -33.85 1.77 11.85
N TYR A 7 -34.17 1.14 13.00
CA TYR A 7 -33.27 0.22 13.67
C TYR A 7 -32.87 -0.95 12.75
N ARG A 8 -33.84 -1.55 12.04
CA ARG A 8 -33.58 -2.63 11.09
C ARG A 8 -32.62 -2.22 9.97
N TYR A 9 -32.86 -1.08 9.32
CA TYR A 9 -31.99 -0.61 8.24
C TYR A 9 -30.56 -0.29 8.72
N LEU A 10 -30.41 0.30 9.91
CA LEU A 10 -29.10 0.56 10.47
C LEU A 10 -28.38 -0.74 10.86
N SER A 11 -29.10 -1.78 11.30
CA SER A 11 -28.52 -3.09 11.61
C SER A 11 -28.02 -3.80 10.36
N GLU A 12 -28.79 -3.76 9.27
CA GLU A 12 -28.38 -4.27 7.95
C GLU A 12 -27.11 -3.55 7.47
N LEU A 13 -27.13 -2.22 7.47
CA LEU A 13 -25.98 -1.40 7.07
C LEU A 13 -24.73 -1.67 7.92
N ALA A 14 -24.87 -1.77 9.25
CA ALA A 14 -23.76 -2.10 10.14
C ALA A 14 -23.18 -3.48 9.82
N GLY A 15 -24.03 -4.46 9.50
CA GLY A 15 -23.64 -5.79 9.05
C GLY A 15 -22.81 -5.74 7.76
N GLU A 16 -23.30 -5.06 6.74
CA GLU A 16 -22.63 -4.91 5.45
C GLU A 16 -21.28 -4.18 5.60
N LEU A 17 -21.26 -3.01 6.24
CA LEU A 17 -20.05 -2.21 6.43
C LEU A 17 -18.97 -2.97 7.20
N SER A 18 -19.37 -3.80 8.18
CA SER A 18 -18.43 -4.58 8.97
C SER A 18 -17.67 -5.62 8.15
N THR A 19 -18.21 -6.09 7.02
CA THR A 19 -17.49 -7.00 6.13
C THR A 19 -16.26 -6.35 5.49
N TYR A 20 -16.28 -5.03 5.32
CA TYR A 20 -15.18 -4.24 4.77
C TYR A 20 -14.26 -3.68 5.85
N VAL A 21 -14.83 -3.17 6.95
CA VAL A 21 -14.09 -2.43 7.98
C VAL A 21 -13.44 -3.35 9.01
N ARG A 22 -14.00 -4.55 9.26
CA ARG A 22 -13.53 -5.49 10.29
C ARG A 22 -13.11 -6.82 9.64
N PRO A 23 -11.96 -6.89 8.94
CA PRO A 23 -11.60 -8.07 8.14
C PRO A 23 -11.41 -9.35 8.96
N GLN A 24 -11.09 -9.25 10.25
CA GLN A 24 -10.90 -10.41 11.14
C GLN A 24 -12.23 -11.04 11.57
N THR A 25 -13.22 -10.23 11.97
CA THR A 25 -14.50 -10.73 12.51
C THR A 25 -15.62 -10.75 11.48
N ARG A 26 -15.60 -9.80 10.52
CA ARG A 26 -16.67 -9.52 9.55
C ARG A 26 -18.03 -9.34 10.21
N ARG A 27 -18.05 -8.83 11.44
CA ARG A 27 -19.25 -8.65 12.28
C ARG A 27 -19.23 -7.27 12.92
N PRO A 28 -20.39 -6.58 13.00
CA PRO A 28 -20.48 -5.33 13.76
C PRO A 28 -20.19 -5.59 15.24
N ALA A 29 -19.79 -4.54 15.95
CA ALA A 29 -19.73 -4.60 17.40
C ALA A 29 -21.14 -4.90 17.97
N GLU A 30 -21.19 -5.52 19.14
CA GLU A 30 -22.47 -5.74 19.81
C GLU A 30 -23.12 -4.40 20.15
N TYR A 31 -24.38 -4.24 19.75
CA TYR A 31 -25.20 -3.08 20.06
C TYR A 31 -26.46 -3.51 20.80
N LYS A 32 -27.04 -2.57 21.56
CA LYS A 32 -28.21 -2.84 22.40
C LYS A 32 -29.44 -3.20 21.56
N GLU A 33 -30.22 -4.17 22.05
CA GLU A 33 -31.49 -4.58 21.46
C GLU A 33 -32.50 -3.43 21.38
N TYR A 34 -33.37 -3.50 20.38
CA TYR A 34 -34.47 -2.55 20.22
C TYR A 34 -35.58 -2.80 21.26
N LYS A 35 -35.93 -1.75 22.03
CA LYS A 35 -37.07 -1.76 22.94
C LYS A 35 -38.06 -0.69 22.53
N HIS A 36 -39.23 -1.08 22.03
CA HIS A 36 -40.21 -0.14 21.44
C HIS A 36 -40.66 0.96 22.42
N LEU A 37 -40.81 0.61 23.70
CA LEU A 37 -41.22 1.56 24.76
C LEU A 37 -40.08 2.51 25.19
N THR A 38 -38.83 2.14 24.95
CA THR A 38 -37.64 2.91 25.34
C THR A 38 -36.56 2.86 24.24
N PRO A 39 -36.85 3.38 23.03
CA PRO A 39 -36.08 3.08 21.83
C PRO A 39 -34.71 3.75 21.79
N TYR A 40 -34.51 4.80 22.58
CA TYR A 40 -33.29 5.62 22.57
C TYR A 40 -32.01 4.80 22.76
N ALA A 41 -31.98 3.89 23.73
CA ALA A 41 -30.75 3.15 24.06
C ALA A 41 -30.31 2.21 22.94
N GLY A 42 -31.25 1.52 22.29
CA GLY A 42 -30.98 0.66 21.14
C GLY A 42 -30.55 1.46 19.92
N LEU A 43 -31.30 2.51 19.57
CA LEU A 43 -30.99 3.36 18.43
C LEU A 43 -29.65 4.09 18.57
N LYS A 44 -29.36 4.68 19.74
CA LYS A 44 -28.11 5.41 19.97
C LYS A 44 -26.90 4.49 19.81
N SER A 45 -26.94 3.30 20.42
CA SER A 45 -25.86 2.31 20.33
C SER A 45 -25.56 1.91 18.89
N LEU A 46 -26.61 1.74 18.07
CA LEU A 46 -26.48 1.33 16.69
C LEU A 46 -26.02 2.50 15.78
N VAL A 47 -26.52 3.71 16.02
CA VAL A 47 -26.06 4.92 15.33
C VAL A 47 -24.58 5.16 15.59
N ASP A 48 -24.12 4.96 16.83
CA ASP A 48 -22.70 5.11 17.17
C ASP A 48 -21.82 4.10 16.42
N GLU A 49 -22.26 2.84 16.33
CA GLU A 49 -21.54 1.81 15.56
C GLU A 49 -21.51 2.15 14.06
N VAL A 50 -22.64 2.58 13.48
CA VAL A 50 -22.69 2.98 12.07
C VAL A 50 -21.81 4.20 11.81
N GLN A 51 -21.82 5.20 12.69
CA GLN A 51 -20.92 6.35 12.58
C GLN A 51 -19.46 5.93 12.68
N PHE A 52 -19.11 5.02 13.60
CA PHE A 52 -17.76 4.46 13.66
C PHE A 52 -17.39 3.77 12.35
N LEU A 53 -18.24 2.89 11.83
CA LEU A 53 -18.00 2.15 10.60
C LEU A 53 -17.89 3.05 9.36
N LEU A 54 -18.68 4.13 9.29
CA LEU A 54 -18.63 5.10 8.19
C LEU A 54 -17.42 6.04 8.27
N ASN A 55 -16.98 6.38 9.48
CA ASN A 55 -15.77 7.17 9.70
C ASN A 55 -14.50 6.31 9.71
N ALA A 56 -14.64 4.98 9.71
CA ALA A 56 -13.51 4.09 9.61
C ALA A 56 -12.85 4.30 8.24
N VAL A 57 -11.67 4.89 8.26
CA VAL A 57 -10.81 4.96 7.08
C VAL A 57 -10.48 3.52 6.72
N LEU A 58 -10.94 3.06 5.56
CA LEU A 58 -10.47 1.82 4.97
C LEU A 58 -8.99 2.01 4.65
N ILE A 59 -8.13 1.69 5.62
CA ILE A 59 -6.70 1.61 5.39
C ILE A 59 -6.53 0.49 4.40
N ARG A 60 -6.21 0.85 3.16
CA ARG A 60 -5.89 -0.15 2.14
C ARG A 60 -4.63 -0.85 2.63
N GLY A 61 -4.69 -2.18 2.73
CA GLY A 61 -3.53 -2.99 3.13
C GLY A 61 -2.33 -2.80 2.20
N ALA A 62 -2.56 -2.27 0.98
CA ALA A 62 -1.51 -1.75 0.12
C ALA A 62 -1.93 -0.43 -0.54
N GLN A 63 -0.97 0.48 -0.71
CA GLN A 63 -1.10 1.75 -1.39
C GLN A 63 -0.15 1.79 -2.58
N ARG A 64 -0.68 2.05 -3.78
CA ARG A 64 0.16 2.32 -4.95
C ARG A 64 0.81 3.70 -4.78
N ILE A 65 2.12 3.74 -4.94
CA ILE A 65 2.92 4.97 -4.94
C ILE A 65 3.17 5.33 -6.40
N GLU A 66 2.80 6.56 -6.76
CA GLU A 66 2.96 7.06 -8.12
C GLU A 66 4.45 7.25 -8.44
N LEU A 67 4.89 6.70 -9.57
CA LEU A 67 6.21 6.89 -10.14
C LEU A 67 6.10 7.90 -11.29
N LYS A 68 6.68 9.08 -11.11
CA LYS A 68 6.67 10.15 -12.10
C LYS A 68 7.97 10.17 -12.88
N GLU A 69 7.87 10.17 -14.20
CA GLU A 69 9.02 10.29 -15.06
C GLU A 69 9.68 11.67 -14.88
N GLY A 70 10.96 11.66 -14.56
CA GLY A 70 11.82 12.82 -14.49
C GLY A 70 12.86 12.81 -15.61
N THR A 71 13.90 13.63 -15.45
CA THR A 71 14.95 13.77 -16.47
C THR A 71 15.82 12.50 -16.55
N TYR A 72 16.28 12.16 -17.76
CA TYR A 72 17.25 11.08 -18.01
C TYR A 72 16.77 9.68 -17.58
N GLY A 73 15.47 9.40 -17.69
CA GLY A 73 14.91 8.08 -17.36
C GLY A 73 14.94 7.76 -15.86
N ILE A 74 14.90 8.79 -15.02
CA ILE A 74 14.74 8.65 -13.57
C ILE A 74 13.24 8.68 -13.25
N LEU A 75 12.74 7.67 -12.53
CA LEU A 75 11.38 7.66 -12.00
C LEU A 75 11.40 8.13 -10.54
N ASN A 76 10.63 9.15 -10.23
CA ASN A 76 10.55 9.75 -8.89
C ASN A 76 9.25 9.35 -8.18
N ALA A 77 9.36 8.98 -6.92
CA ALA A 77 8.25 8.78 -6.00
C ALA A 77 8.37 9.78 -4.84
N VAL A 78 7.25 10.42 -4.50
CA VAL A 78 7.14 11.29 -3.32
C VAL A 78 6.10 10.68 -2.40
N VAL A 79 6.50 10.38 -1.18
CA VAL A 79 5.66 9.77 -0.15
C VAL A 79 5.84 10.56 1.14
N ALA A 80 4.75 10.83 1.86
CA ALA A 80 4.88 11.52 3.14
C ALA A 80 5.69 10.66 4.14
N PRO A 81 6.60 11.25 4.95
CA PRO A 81 7.33 10.51 5.98
C PRO A 81 6.43 9.71 6.93
N SER A 82 5.23 10.22 7.24
CA SER A 82 4.22 9.50 8.04
C SER A 82 3.72 8.23 7.35
N ASP A 83 3.48 8.29 6.03
CA ASP A 83 3.04 7.11 5.27
C ASP A 83 4.16 6.07 5.14
N LEU A 84 5.40 6.53 4.93
CA LEU A 84 6.57 5.63 4.88
C LEU A 84 6.78 4.90 6.21
N ALA A 85 6.62 5.61 7.33
CA ALA A 85 6.74 5.02 8.66
C ALA A 85 5.65 3.97 8.95
N ASP A 86 4.47 4.16 8.37
CA ASP A 86 3.36 3.22 8.52
C ASP A 86 3.49 1.97 7.64
N PHE A 87 4.23 2.03 6.53
CA PHE A 87 4.40 0.87 5.65
C PHE A 87 5.29 -0.19 6.31
N SER A 88 4.80 -1.42 6.38
CA SER A 88 5.55 -2.57 6.86
C SER A 88 6.50 -3.12 5.80
N THR A 89 6.26 -2.88 4.51
CA THR A 89 7.14 -3.30 3.40
C THR A 89 6.95 -2.37 2.20
N LEU A 90 8.02 -2.13 1.43
CA LEU A 90 7.94 -1.46 0.13
C LEU A 90 8.23 -2.46 -0.97
N VAL A 91 7.26 -2.66 -1.86
CA VAL A 91 7.33 -3.65 -2.93
C VAL A 91 7.40 -2.97 -4.29
N LEU A 92 8.43 -3.31 -5.06
CA LEU A 92 8.56 -2.96 -6.47
C LEU A 92 8.08 -4.14 -7.31
N ALA A 93 7.01 -3.95 -8.08
CA ALA A 93 6.52 -4.91 -9.04
C ALA A 93 6.99 -4.50 -10.44
N ILE A 94 7.59 -5.42 -11.19
CA ILE A 94 8.10 -5.16 -12.53
C ILE A 94 7.61 -6.20 -13.53
N LYS A 95 7.48 -5.77 -14.79
CA LYS A 95 7.23 -6.64 -15.93
C LYS A 95 7.90 -6.04 -17.16
N ALA A 96 8.42 -6.88 -18.04
CA ALA A 96 8.99 -6.45 -19.31
C ALA A 96 8.68 -7.48 -20.40
N SER A 97 8.82 -7.08 -21.66
CA SER A 97 8.58 -7.91 -22.85
C SER A 97 9.76 -8.86 -23.12
N MET A 98 10.12 -9.66 -22.12
CA MET A 98 11.24 -10.60 -22.16
C MET A 98 11.01 -11.76 -21.16
N PRO A 99 11.77 -12.88 -21.26
CA PRO A 99 11.63 -13.99 -20.32
C PRO A 99 11.87 -13.56 -18.87
N THR A 100 11.01 -14.02 -17.97
CA THR A 100 11.02 -13.66 -16.53
C THR A 100 12.35 -14.01 -15.86
N ASP A 101 12.97 -15.14 -16.19
CA ASP A 101 14.26 -15.54 -15.62
C ASP A 101 15.41 -14.58 -15.99
N VAL A 102 15.39 -14.07 -17.24
CA VAL A 102 16.37 -13.10 -17.72
C VAL A 102 16.15 -11.74 -17.05
N LEU A 103 14.89 -11.32 -16.93
CA LEU A 103 14.52 -10.11 -16.19
C LEU A 103 14.97 -10.19 -14.72
N LEU A 104 14.73 -11.33 -14.07
CA LEU A 104 15.11 -11.59 -12.68
C LEU A 104 16.63 -11.49 -12.46
N GLN A 105 17.42 -12.03 -13.39
CA GLN A 105 18.88 -12.05 -13.30
C GLN A 105 19.51 -10.66 -13.48
N HIS A 106 18.94 -9.83 -14.36
CA HIS A 106 19.58 -8.58 -14.77
C HIS A 106 19.02 -7.33 -14.08
N PHE A 107 17.73 -7.30 -13.76
CA PHE A 107 17.06 -6.08 -13.30
C PHE A 107 17.68 -5.52 -12.01
N ALA A 108 17.80 -6.35 -10.97
CA ALA A 108 18.32 -5.90 -9.68
C ALA A 108 19.77 -5.37 -9.74
N ALA A 109 20.58 -5.86 -10.70
CA ALA A 109 21.95 -5.39 -10.88
C ALA A 109 22.05 -4.08 -11.70
N GLN A 110 21.06 -3.81 -12.55
CA GLN A 110 21.05 -2.66 -13.47
C GLN A 110 20.12 -1.52 -13.02
N THR A 111 19.35 -1.74 -11.96
CA THR A 111 18.49 -0.74 -11.35
C THR A 111 19.10 -0.21 -10.05
N LYS A 112 19.10 1.11 -9.90
CA LYS A 112 19.50 1.81 -8.68
C LYS A 112 18.30 2.51 -8.08
N ILE A 113 18.10 2.33 -6.77
CA ILE A 113 17.08 3.03 -5.99
C ILE A 113 17.77 3.82 -4.89
N GLY A 114 17.31 5.03 -4.62
CA GLY A 114 17.84 5.85 -3.54
C GLY A 114 17.05 7.14 -3.35
N PRO A 115 17.55 8.07 -2.52
CA PRO A 115 16.98 9.40 -2.37
C PRO A 115 16.92 10.14 -3.71
N SER A 116 15.80 10.82 -3.99
CA SER A 116 15.62 11.54 -5.26
C SER A 116 16.70 12.61 -5.51
N ASP A 117 17.15 13.28 -4.45
CA ASP A 117 18.19 14.31 -4.50
C ASP A 117 19.61 13.74 -4.67
N ARG A 118 19.86 12.49 -4.25
CA ARG A 118 21.20 11.86 -4.29
C ARG A 118 21.37 10.85 -5.41
N LEU A 119 20.29 10.36 -6.02
CA LEU A 119 20.35 9.32 -7.03
C LEU A 119 21.29 9.66 -8.22
N PRO A 120 21.29 10.89 -8.78
CA PRO A 120 22.22 11.23 -9.86
C PRO A 120 23.70 11.09 -9.46
N GLU A 121 24.04 11.38 -8.20
CA GLU A 121 25.39 11.21 -7.66
C GLU A 121 25.73 9.73 -7.46
N LEU A 122 24.80 8.92 -6.95
CA LEU A 122 24.98 7.47 -6.83
C LEU A 122 25.21 6.80 -8.19
N ILE A 123 24.53 7.28 -9.24
CA ILE A 123 24.72 6.81 -10.62
C ILE A 123 26.14 7.16 -11.08
N ARG A 124 26.52 8.44 -11.04
CA ARG A 124 27.84 8.94 -11.50
C ARG A 124 29.01 8.30 -10.76
N SER A 125 28.86 8.06 -9.47
CA SER A 125 29.92 7.53 -8.61
C SER A 125 29.93 6.00 -8.54
N HIS A 126 29.09 5.33 -9.34
CA HIS A 126 28.93 3.87 -9.33
C HIS A 126 28.63 3.27 -7.94
N LEU A 127 28.07 4.07 -7.02
CA LEU A 127 27.74 3.61 -5.68
C LEU A 127 26.47 2.74 -5.68
N PRO A 128 26.38 1.77 -4.75
CA PRO A 128 25.18 0.95 -4.60
C PRO A 128 24.00 1.81 -4.11
N GLY A 129 22.80 1.46 -4.59
CA GLY A 129 21.55 1.99 -4.06
C GLY A 129 21.00 1.12 -2.93
N LEU A 130 19.71 1.29 -2.62
CA LEU A 130 18.96 0.34 -1.79
C LEU A 130 18.91 -1.02 -2.48
N ALA A 131 19.12 -2.08 -1.69
CA ALA A 131 19.10 -3.44 -2.19
C ALA A 131 17.67 -3.90 -2.51
N LEU A 132 17.54 -4.65 -3.60
CA LEU A 132 16.29 -5.29 -4.03
C LEU A 132 16.37 -6.78 -3.71
N GLN A 133 15.41 -7.28 -2.94
CA GLN A 133 15.29 -8.69 -2.59
C GLN A 133 14.06 -9.31 -3.27
N VAL A 134 14.26 -10.37 -4.05
CA VAL A 134 13.16 -11.06 -4.74
C VAL A 134 12.16 -11.62 -3.72
N LEU A 135 10.88 -11.38 -3.95
CA LEU A 135 9.77 -11.99 -3.23
C LEU A 135 9.20 -13.15 -4.05
N PRO A 136 9.29 -14.42 -3.57
CA PRO A 136 8.77 -15.57 -4.30
C PRO A 136 7.24 -15.56 -4.39
N VAL A 137 6.57 -14.92 -3.42
CA VAL A 137 5.12 -14.75 -3.37
C VAL A 137 4.83 -13.28 -3.06
N PRO A 138 3.99 -12.58 -3.85
CA PRO A 138 3.62 -11.21 -3.55
C PRO A 138 2.77 -11.15 -2.26
N PRO A 139 2.87 -10.05 -1.49
CA PRO A 139 1.97 -9.83 -0.36
C PRO A 139 0.51 -9.87 -0.79
N ARG A 140 -0.34 -10.50 0.03
CA ARG A 140 -1.78 -10.71 -0.26
C ARG A 140 -2.57 -9.41 -0.44
N GLN A 141 -2.01 -8.30 0.05
CA GLN A 141 -2.58 -6.97 -0.05
C GLN A 141 -2.42 -6.35 -1.45
N ILE A 142 -1.44 -6.81 -2.23
CA ILE A 142 -1.19 -6.32 -3.60
C ILE A 142 -1.94 -7.23 -4.58
N PRO A 143 -2.69 -6.67 -5.56
CA PRO A 143 -3.32 -7.47 -6.60
C PRO A 143 -2.30 -8.30 -7.38
N PHE A 144 -2.54 -9.60 -7.49
CA PHE A 144 -1.69 -10.47 -8.29
C PHE A 144 -1.83 -10.13 -9.78
N GLN A 145 -0.68 -9.91 -10.44
CA GLN A 145 -0.61 -9.69 -11.88
C GLN A 145 0.30 -10.75 -12.52
N ALA A 146 -0.19 -11.44 -13.55
CA ALA A 146 0.58 -12.48 -14.23
C ALA A 146 1.79 -11.88 -14.98
N GLY A 147 2.95 -12.54 -14.86
CA GLY A 147 4.20 -12.12 -15.49
C GLY A 147 4.96 -11.01 -14.74
N TYR A 148 4.47 -10.57 -13.59
CA TYR A 148 5.19 -9.64 -12.73
C TYR A 148 6.17 -10.36 -11.80
N ILE A 149 7.33 -9.72 -11.59
CA ILE A 149 8.30 -10.06 -10.56
C ILE A 149 8.18 -9.03 -9.44
N TYR A 150 8.22 -9.49 -8.20
CA TYR A 150 8.10 -8.63 -7.02
C TYR A 150 9.42 -8.59 -6.26
N TYR A 151 9.86 -7.39 -5.89
CA TYR A 151 11.03 -7.18 -5.06
C TYR A 151 10.64 -6.39 -3.81
N ASP A 152 11.14 -6.82 -2.66
CA ASP A 152 11.21 -6.00 -1.45
C ASP A 152 12.39 -5.03 -1.54
N ILE A 153 12.13 -3.75 -1.30
CA ILE A 153 13.16 -2.72 -1.20
C ILE A 153 13.67 -2.73 0.23
N ARG A 154 14.94 -3.11 0.43
CA ARG A 154 15.56 -3.15 1.75
C ARG A 154 15.61 -1.76 2.37
N ARG A 155 15.00 -1.63 3.55
CA ARG A 155 14.81 -0.38 4.30
C ARG A 155 15.87 -0.22 5.39
N GLU A 156 17.13 -0.31 4.99
CA GLU A 156 18.28 -0.29 5.91
C GLU A 156 19.38 0.65 5.42
N GLY A 157 20.19 1.14 6.36
CA GLY A 157 21.32 2.03 6.10
C GLY A 157 20.93 3.49 5.82
N ALA A 158 21.98 4.31 5.61
CA ALA A 158 21.85 5.77 5.55
C ALA A 158 20.99 6.28 4.37
N LEU A 159 20.96 5.56 3.25
CA LEU A 159 20.10 5.92 2.11
C LEU A 159 18.62 5.83 2.49
N TRP A 160 18.23 4.77 3.20
CA TRP A 160 16.85 4.62 3.66
C TRP A 160 16.50 5.66 4.71
N GLU A 161 17.37 5.92 5.68
CA GLU A 161 17.13 6.94 6.71
C GLU A 161 16.85 8.33 6.11
N HIS A 162 17.54 8.69 5.03
CA HIS A 162 17.28 9.93 4.30
C HIS A 162 15.90 9.91 3.63
N ILE A 163 15.52 8.81 2.97
CA ILE A 163 14.19 8.67 2.38
C ILE A 163 13.10 8.72 3.45
N ALA A 164 13.27 8.01 4.57
CA ALA A 164 12.32 8.00 5.68
C ALA A 164 12.13 9.39 6.29
N ARG A 165 13.17 10.23 6.28
CA ARG A 165 13.10 11.61 6.79
C ARG A 165 12.45 12.58 5.81
N TYR A 166 12.78 12.51 4.53
CA TYR A 166 12.39 13.53 3.53
C TYR A 166 11.28 13.10 2.58
N GLY A 167 11.00 11.80 2.46
CA GLY A 167 9.90 11.27 1.65
C GLY A 167 10.18 11.12 0.15
N GLY A 168 11.34 11.55 -0.33
CA GLY A 168 11.71 11.47 -1.74
C GLY A 168 12.52 10.21 -2.06
N MET A 169 11.98 9.35 -2.93
CA MET A 169 12.67 8.19 -3.50
C MET A 169 12.74 8.33 -5.02
N ALA A 170 13.80 7.81 -5.64
CA ALA A 170 13.88 7.69 -7.08
C ALA A 170 14.50 6.37 -7.48
N MET A 171 14.17 5.90 -8.69
CA MET A 171 14.85 4.78 -9.34
C MET A 171 15.36 5.18 -10.71
N HIS A 172 16.45 4.55 -11.11
CA HIS A 172 16.97 4.60 -12.47
C HIS A 172 17.36 3.20 -12.90
N THR A 173 17.04 2.85 -14.14
CA THR A 173 17.36 1.55 -14.74
C THR A 173 18.28 1.79 -15.93
N ALA A 174 19.51 1.32 -15.85
CA ALA A 174 20.55 1.54 -16.86
C ALA A 174 20.45 0.57 -18.06
N GLY A 175 19.70 -0.53 -17.90
CA GLY A 175 19.53 -1.57 -18.92
C GLY A 175 18.40 -1.31 -19.90
N GLU A 176 18.45 -2.00 -21.04
CA GLU A 176 17.33 -2.07 -21.97
C GLU A 176 16.36 -3.17 -21.55
N PHE A 177 15.21 -2.75 -21.03
CA PHE A 177 14.10 -3.63 -20.68
C PHE A 177 12.88 -3.24 -21.55
N PRO A 178 12.64 -3.95 -22.66
CA PRO A 178 11.61 -3.55 -23.62
C PRO A 178 10.21 -3.60 -22.98
N GLY A 179 9.46 -2.50 -23.07
CA GLY A 179 8.13 -2.41 -22.47
C GLY A 179 8.14 -2.60 -20.95
N LEU A 180 9.14 -2.05 -20.26
CA LEU A 180 9.25 -2.11 -18.80
C LEU A 180 8.07 -1.38 -18.14
N GLU A 181 7.22 -2.16 -17.47
CA GLU A 181 6.19 -1.69 -16.56
C GLU A 181 6.75 -1.74 -15.13
N THR A 182 6.57 -0.66 -14.37
CA THR A 182 6.99 -0.57 -12.97
C THR A 182 5.87 -0.08 -12.08
N GLU A 183 5.70 -0.72 -10.92
CA GLU A 183 4.75 -0.31 -9.91
C GLU A 183 5.42 -0.32 -8.54
N LEU A 184 5.28 0.78 -7.80
CA LEU A 184 5.74 0.87 -6.43
C LEU A 184 4.54 0.78 -5.49
N TRP A 185 4.66 -0.06 -4.46
CA TRP A 185 3.61 -0.33 -3.49
C TRP A 185 4.14 -0.18 -2.06
N GLY A 186 3.41 0.54 -1.22
CA GLY A 186 3.58 0.51 0.23
C GLY A 186 2.56 -0.44 0.85
N VAL A 187 3.02 -1.47 1.56
CA VAL A 187 2.18 -2.49 2.20
C VAL A 187 2.06 -2.22 3.69
N ARG A 188 0.90 -2.49 4.28
CA ARG A 188 0.60 -2.37 5.71
C ARG A 188 0.16 -3.75 6.22
N ASP A 189 0.60 -4.11 7.43
CA ASP A 189 0.29 -5.42 8.02
C ASP A 189 -1.13 -5.51 8.63
N LYS A 190 -1.85 -4.38 8.70
CA LYS A 190 -3.13 -4.25 9.41
C LYS A 190 -4.35 -4.45 8.52
#